data_AF-A0A7L1IK66-F1
#
_entry.id   AF-A0A7L1IK66-F1
#
_cell.length_a   1.000
_cell.length_b   1.000
_cell.length_c   1.000
_cell.angle_alpha   90.00
_cell.angle_beta   90.00
_cell.angle_gamma   90.00
#
_symmetry.space_group_name_H-M   'P 1'
#
loop_
_entity.id
_entity.type
_entity.pdbx_description
1 polymer ?
#
loop_
_entity_poly.entity_id
_entity_poly.type
_entity_poly.pdbx_seq_one_letter_code
_entity_poly.pdbx_strand_id
1 'polypeptide(L)'
;APEGQEGAGKMAAAARAVAASPVCVLVLGMAGSGKTTFVQRLAAHLHGQRCPPYVINLDPAVHDLPFPANIDIRDTVKYKEVMKQYGLGPNGGIVTSLNLFATRFDQVMRFIEKRQNASKYVIIDTPGQIEVFTWSASGTIITEALASSFPSVVVYVMDTSRSTNPITFMSNMLYACSILYKTKLPFIVVMNKTDIIDHSFAVEWMQDFETFQDALNQETSYVSNLTRSMSLVLDEFYSSLKVVGVSAVLGTGLDDFFVQLSKAVDEYER
;
A
#
# COMPACT_ATOMS: atom_id res chain seq x y z
N ALA A 1 39.27 53.43 -2.46
CA ALA A 1 37.95 53.19 -1.84
C ALA A 1 36.90 53.86 -2.72
N PRO A 2 35.86 53.14 -3.18
CA PRO A 2 35.12 52.14 -2.40
C PRO A 2 35.16 50.73 -3.04
N GLU A 3 35.62 49.76 -2.24
CA GLU A 3 35.26 48.35 -2.37
C GLU A 3 34.09 48.13 -1.41
N GLY A 4 32.97 47.54 -1.85
CA GLY A 4 31.90 47.22 -0.89
C GLY A 4 30.50 46.87 -1.38
N GLN A 5 30.24 46.61 -2.68
CA GLN A 5 28.86 46.33 -3.12
C GLN A 5 28.65 45.19 -4.14
N GLU A 6 29.65 44.35 -4.42
CA GLU A 6 29.45 43.19 -5.34
C GLU A 6 29.23 41.83 -4.63
N GLY A 7 29.23 41.79 -3.29
CA GLY A 7 29.13 40.54 -2.52
C GLY A 7 27.73 40.07 -2.13
N ALA A 8 26.71 40.92 -2.20
CA ALA A 8 25.38 40.61 -1.63
C ALA A 8 24.40 39.95 -2.61
N GLY A 9 24.62 40.08 -3.92
CA GLY A 9 23.68 39.61 -4.95
C GLY A 9 23.76 38.13 -5.31
N LYS A 10 24.84 37.43 -4.92
CA LYS A 10 25.04 35.99 -5.23
C LYS A 10 24.65 35.05 -4.08
N MET A 11 24.32 35.59 -2.89
CA MET A 11 23.93 34.79 -1.72
C MET A 11 22.41 34.54 -1.61
N ALA A 12 21.60 35.11 -2.51
CA ALA A 12 20.14 34.97 -2.50
C ALA A 12 19.58 33.95 -3.51
N ALA A 13 20.42 33.33 -4.35
CA ALA A 13 20.00 32.36 -5.37
C ALA A 13 20.25 30.88 -5.00
N ALA A 14 20.63 30.61 -3.75
CA ALA A 14 20.71 29.27 -3.19
C ALA A 14 19.64 29.07 -2.10
N ALA A 15 18.40 29.44 -2.40
CA ALA A 15 17.25 28.84 -1.74
C ALA A 15 17.26 27.36 -2.14
N ARG A 16 18.00 26.57 -1.35
CA ARG A 16 18.06 25.12 -1.42
C ARG A 16 16.61 24.64 -1.48
N ALA A 17 16.16 24.18 -2.64
CA ALA A 17 14.87 23.52 -2.77
C ALA A 17 14.82 22.47 -1.66
N VAL A 18 13.94 22.66 -0.68
CA VAL A 18 13.72 21.66 0.36
C VAL A 18 13.30 20.43 -0.41
N ALA A 19 14.19 19.43 -0.50
CA ALA A 19 13.93 18.23 -1.25
C ALA A 19 12.69 17.59 -0.63
N ALA A 20 11.63 17.46 -1.42
CA ALA A 20 10.42 16.81 -0.95
C ALA A 20 10.76 15.36 -0.56
N SER A 21 10.37 14.97 0.66
CA SER A 21 10.54 13.60 1.12
C SER A 21 9.86 12.62 0.16
N PRO A 22 10.45 11.45 -0.09
CA PRO A 22 9.83 10.45 -0.96
C PRO A 22 8.52 9.97 -0.35
N VAL A 23 7.52 9.72 -1.19
CA VAL A 23 6.24 9.15 -0.76
C VAL A 23 6.38 7.63 -0.66
N CYS A 24 6.17 7.09 0.53
CA CYS A 24 6.13 5.66 0.79
C CYS A 24 4.74 5.09 0.47
N VAL A 25 4.68 4.15 -0.47
CA VAL A 25 3.48 3.44 -0.89
C VAL A 25 3.55 2.01 -0.35
N LEU A 26 2.82 1.76 0.72
CA LEU A 26 2.77 0.44 1.36
C LEU A 26 1.64 -0.39 0.75
N VAL A 27 2.01 -1.38 -0.07
CA VAL A 27 1.04 -2.21 -0.78
C VAL A 27 0.62 -3.39 0.09
N LEU A 28 -0.62 -3.38 0.55
CA LEU A 28 -1.29 -4.44 1.30
C LEU A 28 -2.40 -5.06 0.46
N GLY A 29 -2.88 -6.23 0.86
CA GLY A 29 -3.96 -6.94 0.18
C GLY A 29 -3.94 -8.43 0.49
N MET A 30 -5.06 -9.12 0.27
CA MET A 30 -5.13 -10.57 0.51
C MET A 30 -4.20 -11.37 -0.43
N ALA A 31 -3.93 -12.62 -0.08
CA ALA A 31 -3.21 -13.54 -0.96
C ALA A 31 -3.99 -13.71 -2.28
N GLY A 32 -3.29 -13.55 -3.41
CA GLY A 32 -3.90 -13.65 -4.74
C GLY A 32 -4.62 -12.40 -5.25
N SER A 33 -4.66 -11.30 -4.48
CA SER A 33 -5.24 -10.03 -4.98
C SER A 33 -4.40 -9.34 -6.05
N GLY A 34 -3.13 -9.76 -6.20
CA GLY A 34 -2.23 -9.27 -7.24
C GLY A 34 -1.28 -8.15 -6.79
N LYS A 35 -0.97 -8.05 -5.49
CA LYS A 35 0.00 -7.08 -4.92
C LYS A 35 1.30 -6.98 -5.72
N THR A 36 2.03 -8.09 -5.86
CA THR A 36 3.32 -8.14 -6.57
C THR A 36 3.18 -7.75 -8.05
N THR A 37 2.11 -8.16 -8.72
CA THR A 37 1.83 -7.76 -10.11
C THR A 37 1.49 -6.28 -10.21
N PHE A 38 0.76 -5.73 -9.24
CA PHE A 38 0.46 -4.30 -9.15
C PHE A 38 1.75 -3.49 -8.92
N VAL A 39 2.62 -3.92 -8.01
CA VAL A 39 3.94 -3.31 -7.78
C VAL A 39 4.81 -3.35 -9.04
N GLN A 40 4.85 -4.48 -9.74
CA GLN A 40 5.55 -4.62 -11.03
C GLN A 40 5.07 -3.58 -12.04
N ARG A 41 3.75 -3.47 -12.20
CA ARG A 41 3.12 -2.58 -13.16
C ARG A 41 3.31 -1.12 -12.79
N LEU A 42 3.19 -0.78 -11.51
CA LEU A 42 3.42 0.56 -10.97
C LEU A 42 4.86 1.00 -11.21
N ALA A 43 5.82 0.12 -10.94
CA ALA A 43 7.24 0.38 -11.19
C ALA A 43 7.53 0.57 -12.69
N ALA A 44 6.98 -0.27 -13.56
CA ALA A 44 7.15 -0.14 -15.00
C ALA A 44 6.57 1.17 -15.54
N HIS A 45 5.38 1.57 -15.08
CA HIS A 45 4.73 2.81 -15.47
C HIS A 45 5.57 4.04 -15.07
N LEU A 46 6.08 4.06 -13.83
CA LEU A 46 6.95 5.14 -13.34
C LEU A 46 8.30 5.21 -14.05
N HIS A 47 8.88 4.06 -14.43
CA HIS A 47 10.07 4.04 -15.30
C HIS A 47 9.78 4.67 -16.67
N GLY A 48 8.62 4.39 -17.26
CA GLY A 48 8.17 5.01 -18.50
C GLY A 48 8.05 6.53 -18.42
N GLN A 49 7.67 7.05 -17.25
CA GLN A 49 7.61 8.49 -16.96
C GLN A 49 8.95 9.12 -16.56
N ARG A 50 10.08 8.38 -16.66
CA ARG A 50 11.41 8.82 -16.21
C ARG A 50 11.47 9.20 -14.72
N CYS A 51 10.59 8.61 -13.91
CA CYS A 51 10.54 8.81 -12.46
C CYS A 51 10.67 7.45 -11.75
N PRO A 52 11.80 6.74 -11.89
CA PRO A 52 11.94 5.38 -11.35
C PRO A 52 11.76 5.36 -9.82
N PRO A 53 10.89 4.47 -9.30
CA PRO A 53 10.67 4.36 -7.87
C PRO A 53 11.79 3.56 -7.20
N TYR A 54 11.92 3.74 -5.89
CA TYR A 54 12.72 2.88 -5.04
C TYR A 54 11.86 1.71 -4.54
N VAL A 55 12.14 0.49 -5.01
CA VAL A 55 11.27 -0.67 -4.76
C VAL A 55 11.85 -1.54 -3.63
N ILE A 56 11.02 -1.90 -2.66
CA ILE A 56 11.38 -2.74 -1.51
C ILE A 56 10.45 -3.96 -1.49
N ASN A 57 11.03 -5.15 -1.47
CA ASN A 57 10.29 -6.40 -1.26
C ASN A 57 10.42 -6.87 0.19
N LEU A 58 9.28 -7.00 0.88
CA LEU A 58 9.19 -7.56 2.23
C LEU A 58 8.56 -8.96 2.26
N ASP A 59 8.23 -9.57 1.11
CA ASP A 59 7.78 -10.97 1.07
C ASP A 59 8.98 -11.94 1.03
N PRO A 60 9.24 -12.71 2.10
CA PRO A 60 10.32 -13.70 2.12
C PRO A 60 9.96 -15.01 1.41
N ALA A 61 8.67 -15.27 1.16
CA ALA A 61 8.15 -16.52 0.60
C ALA A 61 7.99 -16.48 -0.93
N VAL A 62 8.16 -15.32 -1.57
CA VAL A 62 8.10 -15.19 -3.04
C VAL A 62 9.27 -15.93 -3.70
N HIS A 63 8.95 -16.78 -4.68
CA HIS A 63 9.95 -17.56 -5.43
C HIS A 63 10.68 -16.69 -6.45
N ASP A 64 9.93 -16.11 -7.38
CA ASP A 64 10.47 -15.26 -8.46
C ASP A 64 9.85 -13.87 -8.36
N LEU A 65 10.69 -12.84 -8.21
CA LEU A 65 10.26 -11.46 -8.25
C LEU A 65 10.23 -10.99 -9.72
N PRO A 66 9.09 -10.53 -10.24
CA PRO A 66 8.97 -10.13 -11.64
C PRO A 66 9.48 -8.70 -11.91
N PHE A 67 10.16 -8.07 -10.94
CA PHE A 67 10.73 -6.74 -11.02
C PHE A 67 12.05 -6.65 -10.23
N PRO A 68 12.96 -5.73 -10.59
CA PRO A 68 14.15 -5.46 -9.79
C PRO A 68 13.77 -4.71 -8.51
N ALA A 69 14.00 -5.33 -7.35
CA ALA A 69 13.90 -4.68 -6.05
C ALA A 69 15.24 -4.04 -5.65
N ASN A 70 15.21 -2.82 -5.11
CA ASN A 70 16.39 -2.17 -4.55
C ASN A 70 16.79 -2.76 -3.19
N ILE A 71 15.80 -3.18 -2.41
CA ILE A 71 15.98 -3.90 -1.15
C ILE A 71 15.07 -5.13 -1.19
N ASP A 72 15.65 -6.32 -1.03
CA ASP A 72 14.91 -7.57 -0.94
C ASP A 72 15.20 -8.24 0.41
N ILE A 73 14.14 -8.53 1.19
CA ILE A 73 14.25 -9.26 2.45
C ILE A 73 14.97 -10.61 2.28
N ARG A 74 14.87 -11.24 1.11
CA ARG A 74 15.48 -12.55 0.80
C ARG A 74 17.01 -12.52 0.73
N ASP A 75 17.61 -11.33 0.58
CA ASP A 75 19.06 -11.17 0.62
C ASP A 75 19.60 -11.19 2.04
N THR A 76 18.79 -10.74 3.01
CA THR A 76 19.16 -10.69 4.43
C THR A 76 18.73 -11.95 5.17
N VAL A 77 17.56 -12.49 4.85
CA VAL A 77 16.96 -13.63 5.56
C VAL A 77 16.57 -14.73 4.58
N LYS A 78 17.16 -15.92 4.76
CA LYS A 78 16.83 -17.11 3.96
C LYS A 78 15.61 -17.82 4.55
N TYR A 79 14.44 -17.54 3.99
CA TYR A 79 13.14 -18.08 4.42
C TYR A 79 13.15 -19.60 4.70
N LYS A 80 13.67 -20.41 3.76
CA LYS A 80 13.73 -21.87 3.90
C LYS A 80 14.64 -22.32 5.04
N GLU A 81 15.74 -21.61 5.28
CA GLU A 81 16.66 -21.91 6.38
C GLU A 81 16.03 -21.56 7.72
N VAL A 82 15.33 -20.42 7.81
CA VAL A 82 14.57 -20.02 9.01
C VAL A 82 13.53 -21.07 9.36
N MET A 83 12.75 -21.55 8.38
CA MET A 83 11.78 -22.63 8.60
C MET A 83 12.45 -23.89 9.15
N LYS A 84 13.60 -24.29 8.59
CA LYS A 84 14.32 -25.50 9.00
C LYS A 84 14.96 -25.37 10.38
N GLN A 85 15.60 -24.24 10.68
CA GLN A 85 16.31 -24.02 11.94
C GLN A 85 15.35 -23.93 13.12
N TYR A 86 14.21 -23.25 12.95
CA TYR A 86 13.24 -23.04 14.02
C TYR A 86 12.07 -24.02 14.00
N GLY A 87 12.04 -24.99 13.07
CA GLY A 87 10.96 -25.97 12.94
C GLY A 87 9.60 -25.35 12.64
N LEU A 88 9.56 -24.26 11.87
CA LEU A 88 8.36 -23.44 11.65
C LEU A 88 7.61 -23.84 10.38
N GLY A 89 6.28 -23.77 10.45
CA GLY A 89 5.42 -23.80 9.27
C GLY A 89 5.53 -22.51 8.43
N PRO A 90 4.88 -22.44 7.25
CA PRO A 90 5.05 -21.35 6.30
C PRO A 90 4.79 -19.95 6.88
N ASN A 91 3.68 -19.76 7.60
CA ASN A 91 3.33 -18.48 8.22
C ASN A 91 4.30 -18.09 9.34
N GLY A 92 4.72 -19.06 10.17
CA GLY A 92 5.73 -18.85 11.22
C GLY A 92 7.08 -18.44 10.64
N GLY A 93 7.47 -19.04 9.51
CA GLY A 93 8.67 -18.65 8.76
C GLY A 93 8.61 -17.20 8.28
N ILE A 94 7.45 -16.73 7.80
CA ILE A 94 7.27 -15.33 7.34
C ILE A 94 7.38 -14.38 8.52
N VAL A 95 6.65 -14.63 9.62
CA VAL A 95 6.69 -13.79 10.84
C VAL A 95 8.12 -13.68 11.38
N THR A 96 8.82 -14.81 11.51
CA THR A 96 10.20 -14.82 12.01
C THR A 96 11.15 -14.10 11.07
N SER A 97 10.95 -14.23 9.75
CA SER A 97 11.77 -13.51 8.77
C SER A 97 11.56 -11.99 8.86
N LEU A 98 10.30 -11.54 9.02
CA LEU A 98 9.98 -10.13 9.27
C LEU A 98 10.57 -9.64 10.60
N ASN A 99 10.53 -10.44 11.65
CA ASN A 99 11.12 -10.08 12.95
C ASN A 99 12.64 -9.88 12.83
N LEU A 100 13.34 -10.79 12.15
CA LEU A 100 14.77 -10.65 11.89
C LEU A 100 15.07 -9.41 11.05
N PHE A 101 14.28 -9.16 10.01
CA PHE A 101 14.43 -7.99 9.15
C PHE A 101 14.16 -6.67 9.90
N ALA A 102 13.15 -6.63 10.76
CA ALA A 102 12.79 -5.48 11.57
C ALA A 102 13.96 -4.99 12.44
N THR A 103 14.83 -5.90 12.94
CA THR A 103 16.02 -5.51 13.71
C THR A 103 17.04 -4.66 12.94
N ARG A 104 16.97 -4.68 11.60
CA ARG A 104 17.85 -3.92 10.72
C ARG A 104 17.10 -2.84 9.94
N PHE A 105 15.83 -2.61 10.26
CA PHE A 105 14.99 -1.70 9.48
C PHE A 105 15.49 -0.25 9.53
N ASP A 106 16.17 0.16 10.60
CA ASP A 106 16.87 1.46 10.67
C ASP A 106 17.88 1.66 9.53
N GLN A 107 18.52 0.59 9.04
CA GLN A 107 19.43 0.67 7.90
C GLN A 107 18.66 0.92 6.60
N VAL A 108 17.50 0.30 6.45
CA VAL A 108 16.58 0.51 5.32
C VAL A 108 16.14 1.97 5.28
N MET A 109 15.73 2.52 6.43
CA MET A 109 15.34 3.92 6.56
C MET A 109 16.46 4.86 6.08
N ARG A 110 17.70 4.64 6.54
CA ARG A 110 18.87 5.42 6.07
C ARG A 110 19.14 5.29 4.57
N PHE A 111 18.85 4.14 3.97
CA PHE A 111 18.98 3.98 2.52
C PHE A 111 17.91 4.77 1.76
N ILE A 112 16.68 4.81 2.27
CA ILE A 112 15.60 5.62 1.72
C ILE A 112 15.95 7.11 1.82
N GLU A 113 16.41 7.58 2.99
CA GLU A 113 16.84 8.97 3.21
C GLU A 113 17.95 9.39 2.23
N LYS A 114 18.96 8.54 2.01
CA LYS A 114 20.04 8.82 1.04
C LYS A 114 19.53 8.95 -0.39
N ARG A 115 18.40 8.34 -0.71
CA ARG A 115 17.79 8.32 -2.04
C ARG A 115 16.64 9.32 -2.21
N GLN A 116 16.34 10.13 -1.19
CA GLN A 116 15.26 11.13 -1.23
C GLN A 116 15.35 12.08 -2.44
N ASN A 117 16.56 12.43 -2.88
CA ASN A 117 16.76 13.32 -4.02
C ASN A 117 16.66 12.63 -5.39
N ALA A 118 16.64 11.30 -5.43
CA ALA A 118 16.74 10.51 -6.67
C ALA A 118 15.43 9.81 -7.04
N SER A 119 14.56 9.54 -6.06
CA SER A 119 13.32 8.78 -6.25
C SER A 119 12.18 9.48 -5.52
N LYS A 120 11.13 9.84 -6.26
CA LYS A 120 9.93 10.48 -5.70
C LYS A 120 9.06 9.50 -4.90
N TYR A 121 9.07 8.23 -5.30
CA TYR A 121 8.21 7.19 -4.72
C TYR A 121 9.06 6.03 -4.20
N VAL A 122 8.67 5.50 -3.04
CA VAL A 122 9.19 4.26 -2.46
C VAL A 122 8.04 3.27 -2.44
N ILE A 123 8.12 2.19 -3.21
CA ILE A 123 7.04 1.19 -3.30
C ILE A 123 7.44 -0.04 -2.50
N ILE A 124 6.58 -0.47 -1.59
CA ILE A 124 6.85 -1.56 -0.66
C ILE A 124 5.86 -2.69 -0.94
N ASP A 125 6.36 -3.81 -1.44
CA ASP A 125 5.59 -5.05 -1.58
C ASP A 125 5.64 -5.82 -0.26
N THR A 126 4.49 -6.32 0.19
CA THR A 126 4.33 -7.00 1.48
C THR A 126 3.96 -8.47 1.30
N PRO A 127 4.17 -9.32 2.33
CA PRO A 127 3.86 -10.75 2.23
C PRO A 127 2.46 -11.06 1.73
N GLY A 128 2.33 -12.18 1.01
CA GLY A 128 1.06 -12.71 0.53
C GLY A 128 -0.04 -12.77 1.60
N GLN A 129 0.31 -13.24 2.80
CA GLN A 129 -0.56 -13.34 3.96
C GLN A 129 -0.58 -12.01 4.72
N ILE A 130 -1.66 -11.25 4.55
CA ILE A 130 -1.78 -9.90 5.08
C ILE A 130 -1.72 -9.87 6.61
N GLU A 131 -2.28 -10.88 7.29
CA GLU A 131 -2.36 -10.95 8.75
C GLU A 131 -0.96 -11.02 9.38
N VAL A 132 -0.03 -11.69 8.70
CA VAL A 132 1.35 -11.83 9.16
C VAL A 132 2.06 -10.47 9.18
N PHE A 133 1.71 -9.57 8.27
CA PHE A 133 2.25 -8.22 8.27
C PHE A 133 1.43 -7.29 9.19
N THR A 134 0.12 -7.22 9.02
CA THR A 134 -0.70 -6.23 9.72
C THR A 134 -0.79 -6.49 11.21
N TRP A 135 -0.84 -7.74 11.69
CA TRP A 135 -1.03 -8.06 13.11
C TRP A 135 0.25 -8.47 13.84
N SER A 136 1.40 -8.47 13.15
CA SER A 136 2.68 -8.72 13.81
C SER A 136 3.28 -7.44 14.40
N ALA A 137 4.07 -7.62 15.47
CA ALA A 137 4.86 -6.54 16.03
C ALA A 137 5.86 -5.98 15.02
N SER A 138 6.50 -6.84 14.21
CA SER A 138 7.46 -6.42 13.19
C SER A 138 6.82 -5.59 12.08
N GLY A 139 5.65 -5.97 11.57
CA GLY A 139 4.94 -5.16 10.57
C GLY A 139 4.46 -3.82 11.13
N THR A 140 4.05 -3.78 12.40
CA THR A 140 3.69 -2.54 13.10
C THR A 140 4.93 -1.62 13.21
N ILE A 141 6.07 -2.13 13.69
CA ILE A 141 7.33 -1.37 13.79
C ILE A 141 7.76 -0.82 12.44
N ILE A 142 7.71 -1.64 11.38
CA ILE A 142 8.06 -1.24 10.01
C ILE A 142 7.15 -0.10 9.54
N THR A 143 5.84 -0.24 9.73
CA THR A 143 4.85 0.75 9.29
C THR A 143 4.99 2.07 10.04
N GLU A 144 5.17 2.02 11.36
CA GLU A 144 5.38 3.21 12.20
C GLU A 144 6.70 3.91 11.90
N ALA A 145 7.78 3.15 11.64
CA ALA A 145 9.06 3.71 11.24
C ALA A 145 8.95 4.49 9.92
N LEU A 146 8.26 3.93 8.92
CA LEU A 146 8.00 4.59 7.65
C LEU A 146 7.16 5.85 7.83
N ALA A 147 6.04 5.75 8.54
CA ALA A 147 5.14 6.87 8.81
C ALA A 147 5.85 8.01 9.54
N SER A 148 6.62 7.71 10.57
CA SER A 148 7.29 8.75 11.36
C SER A 148 8.35 9.54 10.58
N SER A 149 8.87 9.00 9.47
CA SER A 149 9.96 9.61 8.71
C SER A 149 9.55 10.14 7.33
N PHE A 150 8.53 9.55 6.70
CA PHE A 150 8.14 9.85 5.32
C PHE A 150 6.62 9.91 5.14
N PRO A 151 6.13 10.74 4.20
CA PRO A 151 4.73 10.68 3.78
C PRO A 151 4.36 9.27 3.34
N SER A 152 3.48 8.61 4.09
CA SER A 152 3.20 7.18 3.93
C SER A 152 1.72 6.95 3.63
N VAL A 153 1.43 6.24 2.54
CA VAL A 153 0.08 5.90 2.11
C VAL A 153 -0.07 4.39 2.02
N VAL A 154 -1.15 3.88 2.60
CA VAL A 154 -1.52 2.47 2.52
C VAL A 154 -2.37 2.24 1.27
N VAL A 155 -1.93 1.31 0.43
CA VAL A 155 -2.66 0.88 -0.76
C VAL A 155 -3.18 -0.52 -0.52
N TYR A 156 -4.49 -0.66 -0.35
CA TYR A 156 -5.16 -1.93 -0.14
C TYR A 156 -5.68 -2.50 -1.47
N VAL A 157 -4.96 -3.50 -1.99
CA VAL A 157 -5.27 -4.20 -3.24
C VAL A 157 -6.30 -5.28 -2.98
N MET A 158 -7.50 -5.06 -3.51
CA MET A 158 -8.63 -5.98 -3.52
C MET A 158 -8.74 -6.70 -4.85
N ASP A 159 -9.14 -7.97 -4.83
CA ASP A 159 -9.48 -8.72 -6.04
C ASP A 159 -10.95 -8.48 -6.43
N THR A 160 -11.19 -7.68 -7.46
CA THR A 160 -12.56 -7.34 -7.91
C THR A 160 -13.35 -8.60 -8.30
N SER A 161 -12.70 -9.58 -8.94
CA SER A 161 -13.37 -10.78 -9.44
C SER A 161 -13.93 -11.67 -8.33
N ARG A 162 -13.28 -11.67 -7.16
CA ARG A 162 -13.71 -12.43 -5.97
C ARG A 162 -14.66 -11.65 -5.08
N SER A 163 -14.74 -10.34 -5.26
CA SER A 163 -15.56 -9.42 -4.47
C SER A 163 -16.93 -9.11 -5.12
N THR A 164 -17.31 -9.83 -6.17
CA THR A 164 -18.66 -9.74 -6.77
C THR A 164 -19.76 -10.27 -5.86
N ASN A 165 -19.43 -11.12 -4.87
CA ASN A 165 -20.38 -11.53 -3.85
C ASN A 165 -20.48 -10.45 -2.76
N PRO A 166 -21.67 -9.91 -2.44
CA PRO A 166 -21.84 -8.83 -1.46
C PRO A 166 -21.30 -9.16 -0.06
N ILE A 167 -21.43 -10.41 0.40
CA ILE A 167 -20.91 -10.85 1.71
C ILE A 167 -19.38 -10.84 1.70
N THR A 168 -18.77 -11.27 0.60
CA THR A 168 -17.31 -11.25 0.45
C THR A 168 -16.78 -9.83 0.36
N PHE A 169 -17.47 -8.95 -0.38
CA PHE A 169 -17.17 -7.52 -0.44
C PHE A 169 -17.24 -6.88 0.95
N MET A 170 -18.35 -7.07 1.68
CA MET A 170 -18.53 -6.55 3.03
C MET A 170 -17.37 -6.99 3.95
N SER A 171 -17.03 -8.29 3.91
CA SER A 171 -15.98 -8.85 4.76
C SER A 171 -14.61 -8.24 4.45
N ASN A 172 -14.27 -8.09 3.16
CA ASN A 172 -13.03 -7.46 2.73
C ASN A 172 -12.97 -5.98 3.13
N MET A 173 -14.09 -5.26 3.02
CA MET A 173 -14.15 -3.85 3.39
C MET A 173 -14.07 -3.63 4.90
N LEU A 174 -14.69 -4.49 5.71
CA LEU A 174 -14.51 -4.48 7.17
C LEU A 174 -13.06 -4.78 7.56
N TYR A 175 -12.39 -5.65 6.82
CA TYR A 175 -10.97 -5.90 7.00
C TYR A 175 -10.12 -4.67 6.62
N ALA A 176 -10.43 -4.00 5.51
CA ALA A 176 -9.81 -2.74 5.11
C ALA A 176 -10.01 -1.65 6.18
N CYS A 177 -11.20 -1.53 6.75
CA CYS A 177 -11.53 -0.65 7.86
C CYS A 177 -10.64 -0.91 9.08
N SER A 178 -10.50 -2.18 9.45
CA SER A 178 -9.65 -2.59 10.56
C SER A 178 -8.19 -2.18 10.36
N ILE A 179 -7.68 -2.26 9.12
CA ILE A 179 -6.32 -1.83 8.77
C ILE A 179 -6.20 -0.30 8.81
N LEU A 180 -7.18 0.44 8.26
CA LEU A 180 -7.21 1.90 8.31
C LEU A 180 -7.07 2.39 9.75
N TYR A 181 -7.93 1.91 10.66
CA TYR A 181 -7.90 2.33 12.07
C TYR A 181 -6.62 1.89 12.79
N LYS A 182 -6.05 0.74 12.43
CA LYS A 182 -4.81 0.24 13.03
C LYS A 182 -3.60 1.04 12.57
N THR A 183 -3.51 1.37 11.28
CA THR A 183 -2.35 2.06 10.69
C THR A 183 -2.44 3.57 10.89
N LYS A 184 -3.65 4.15 10.91
CA LYS A 184 -3.92 5.59 10.98
C LYS A 184 -3.20 6.38 9.87
N LEU A 185 -3.09 5.75 8.70
CA LEU A 185 -2.49 6.34 7.51
C LEU A 185 -3.56 6.61 6.44
N PRO A 186 -3.34 7.59 5.54
CA PRO A 186 -4.14 7.74 4.35
C PRO A 186 -4.23 6.42 3.59
N PHE A 187 -5.43 6.10 3.13
CA PHE A 187 -5.77 4.77 2.68
C PHE A 187 -6.47 4.83 1.34
N ILE A 188 -5.98 4.02 0.40
CA ILE A 188 -6.53 3.90 -0.95
C ILE A 188 -6.93 2.45 -1.19
N VAL A 189 -8.18 2.22 -1.54
CA VAL A 189 -8.68 0.92 -1.99
C VAL A 189 -8.44 0.81 -3.50
N VAL A 190 -7.61 -0.14 -3.89
CA VAL A 190 -7.31 -0.45 -5.29
C VAL A 190 -8.04 -1.72 -5.68
N MET A 191 -9.07 -1.58 -6.51
CA MET A 191 -9.84 -2.68 -7.06
C MET A 191 -9.12 -3.23 -8.29
N ASN A 192 -8.35 -4.29 -8.09
CA ASN A 192 -7.49 -4.87 -9.12
C ASN A 192 -8.23 -5.92 -9.97
N LYS A 193 -7.69 -6.22 -11.16
CA LYS A 193 -8.22 -7.16 -12.15
C LYS A 193 -9.49 -6.66 -12.85
N THR A 194 -9.55 -5.35 -13.10
CA THR A 194 -10.65 -4.74 -13.88
C THR A 194 -10.71 -5.21 -15.33
N ASP A 195 -9.66 -5.87 -15.83
CA ASP A 195 -9.65 -6.57 -17.11
C ASP A 195 -10.54 -7.82 -17.14
N ILE A 196 -10.87 -8.39 -15.96
CA ILE A 196 -11.75 -9.56 -15.84
C ILE A 196 -13.18 -9.13 -15.54
N ILE A 197 -13.37 -8.31 -14.50
CA ILE A 197 -14.68 -7.80 -14.06
C ILE A 197 -14.54 -6.32 -13.76
N ASP A 198 -15.43 -5.51 -14.31
CA ASP A 198 -15.45 -4.08 -14.03
C ASP A 198 -15.82 -3.79 -12.57
N HIS A 199 -15.27 -2.71 -12.03
CA HIS A 199 -15.39 -2.32 -10.63
C HIS A 199 -16.61 -1.42 -10.32
N SER A 200 -17.42 -1.04 -11.31
CA SER A 200 -18.53 -0.10 -11.12
C SER A 200 -19.53 -0.58 -10.06
N PHE A 201 -19.83 -1.88 -10.00
CA PHE A 201 -20.76 -2.43 -8.98
C PHE A 201 -20.28 -2.15 -7.55
N ALA A 202 -18.97 -2.21 -7.32
CA ALA A 202 -18.40 -2.03 -6.00
C ALA A 202 -18.38 -0.54 -5.64
N VAL A 203 -18.12 0.34 -6.62
CA VAL A 203 -18.24 1.79 -6.45
C VAL A 203 -19.68 2.19 -6.14
N GLU A 204 -20.65 1.61 -6.85
CA GLU A 204 -22.08 1.79 -6.61
C GLU A 204 -22.45 1.36 -5.18
N TRP A 205 -22.01 0.19 -4.72
CA TRP A 205 -22.26 -0.27 -3.34
C TRP A 205 -21.64 0.61 -2.25
N MET A 206 -20.55 1.33 -2.56
CA MET A 206 -19.93 2.26 -1.62
C MET A 206 -20.56 3.65 -1.62
N GLN A 207 -21.18 4.06 -2.73
CA GLN A 207 -21.84 5.36 -2.87
C GLN A 207 -23.32 5.30 -2.52
N ASP A 208 -23.96 4.17 -2.81
CA ASP A 208 -25.36 3.90 -2.55
C ASP A 208 -25.49 2.65 -1.66
N PHE A 209 -25.63 2.92 -0.37
CA PHE A 209 -25.80 1.88 0.63
C PHE A 209 -27.15 1.13 0.48
N GLU A 210 -28.20 1.74 -0.07
CA GLU A 210 -29.49 1.07 -0.27
C GLU A 210 -29.35 -0.05 -1.31
N THR A 211 -28.67 0.24 -2.43
CA THR A 211 -28.35 -0.76 -3.45
C THR A 211 -27.51 -1.90 -2.87
N PHE A 212 -26.56 -1.60 -1.97
CA PHE A 212 -25.78 -2.64 -1.29
C PHE A 212 -26.62 -3.48 -0.32
N GLN A 213 -27.54 -2.86 0.41
CA GLN A 213 -28.44 -3.55 1.34
C GLN A 213 -29.39 -4.49 0.59
N ASP A 214 -29.91 -4.07 -0.56
CA ASP A 214 -30.77 -4.91 -1.39
C ASP A 214 -30.01 -6.11 -1.94
N ALA A 215 -28.76 -5.93 -2.39
CA ALA A 215 -27.90 -7.03 -2.81
C ALA A 215 -27.64 -8.04 -1.68
N LEU A 216 -27.47 -7.57 -0.44
CA LEU A 216 -27.30 -8.43 0.74
C LEU A 216 -28.58 -9.13 1.20
N ASN A 217 -29.74 -8.51 1.01
CA ASN A 217 -31.03 -9.12 1.35
C ASN A 217 -31.41 -10.26 0.41
N GLN A 218 -30.91 -10.23 -0.83
CA GLN A 218 -31.07 -11.33 -1.79
C GLN A 218 -30.26 -12.57 -1.41
N GLU A 219 -29.19 -12.40 -0.63
CA GLU A 219 -28.40 -13.50 -0.09
C GLU A 219 -29.12 -14.12 1.14
N THR A 220 -29.40 -15.43 1.10
CA THR A 220 -30.11 -16.15 2.17
C THR A 220 -29.21 -16.40 3.38
N SER A 221 -28.80 -15.34 4.07
CA SER A 221 -27.90 -15.40 5.22
C SER A 221 -28.35 -14.45 6.34
N TYR A 222 -28.06 -14.83 7.58
CA TYR A 222 -28.26 -14.00 8.78
C TYR A 222 -27.48 -12.67 8.74
N VAL A 223 -26.57 -12.55 7.78
CA VAL A 223 -25.73 -11.37 7.51
C VAL A 223 -26.56 -10.10 7.26
N SER A 224 -27.77 -10.20 6.68
CA SER A 224 -28.62 -9.02 6.41
C SER A 224 -28.95 -8.20 7.66
N ASN A 225 -29.19 -8.85 8.81
CA ASN A 225 -29.45 -8.17 10.08
C ASN A 225 -28.20 -7.49 10.66
N LEU A 226 -27.02 -8.09 10.46
CA LEU A 226 -25.74 -7.50 10.87
C LEU A 226 -25.44 -6.27 10.01
N THR A 227 -25.58 -6.36 8.70
CA THR A 227 -25.34 -5.23 7.79
C THR A 227 -26.29 -4.07 8.08
N ARG A 228 -27.57 -4.34 8.36
CA ARG A 228 -28.51 -3.28 8.77
C ARG A 228 -28.04 -2.56 10.03
N SER A 229 -27.54 -3.30 11.02
CA SER A 229 -27.00 -2.73 12.26
C SER A 229 -25.68 -1.96 12.05
N MET A 230 -24.87 -2.35 11.06
CA MET A 230 -23.59 -1.72 10.73
C MET A 230 -23.69 -0.64 9.64
N SER A 231 -24.89 -0.39 9.12
CA SER A 231 -25.14 0.45 7.95
C SER A 231 -24.54 1.84 8.04
N LEU A 232 -24.86 2.57 9.11
CA LEU A 232 -24.36 3.93 9.35
C LEU A 232 -22.83 3.98 9.43
N VAL A 233 -22.21 2.98 10.06
CA VAL A 233 -20.75 2.90 10.20
C VAL A 233 -20.09 2.60 8.86
N LEU A 234 -20.69 1.71 8.07
CA LEU A 234 -20.18 1.36 6.73
C LEU A 234 -20.34 2.54 5.77
N ASP A 235 -21.45 3.27 5.83
CA ASP A 235 -21.72 4.45 4.99
C ASP A 235 -20.72 5.58 5.27
N GLU A 236 -20.52 5.93 6.55
CA GLU A 236 -19.51 6.91 6.95
C GLU A 236 -18.10 6.47 6.55
N PHE A 237 -17.77 5.18 6.72
CA PHE A 237 -16.49 4.64 6.30
C PHE A 237 -16.31 4.72 4.79
N TYR A 238 -17.27 4.26 3.99
CA TYR A 238 -17.17 4.20 2.53
C TYR A 238 -17.09 5.58 1.87
N SER A 239 -17.85 6.56 2.38
CA SER A 239 -17.83 7.94 1.86
C SER A 239 -16.46 8.62 1.97
N SER A 240 -15.65 8.21 2.95
CA SER A 240 -14.31 8.77 3.19
C SER A 240 -13.19 8.11 2.37
N LEU A 241 -13.44 6.91 1.83
CA LEU A 241 -12.39 6.12 1.18
C LEU A 241 -12.10 6.60 -0.23
N LYS A 242 -10.80 6.67 -0.55
CA LYS A 242 -10.34 6.84 -1.93
C LYS A 242 -10.32 5.48 -2.61
N VAL A 243 -11.03 5.37 -3.72
CA VAL A 243 -11.18 4.13 -4.48
C VAL A 243 -10.70 4.35 -5.90
N VAL A 244 -10.02 3.35 -6.46
CA VAL A 244 -9.66 3.33 -7.89
C VAL A 244 -9.69 1.90 -8.43
N GLY A 245 -10.24 1.72 -9.62
CA GLY A 245 -10.17 0.48 -10.38
C GLY A 245 -8.90 0.42 -11.22
N VAL A 246 -8.15 -0.68 -11.14
CA VAL A 246 -6.93 -0.87 -11.94
C VAL A 246 -6.86 -2.28 -12.55
N SER A 247 -6.21 -2.38 -13.69
CA SER A 247 -5.71 -3.66 -14.18
C SER A 247 -4.19 -3.67 -14.05
N ALA A 248 -3.65 -4.46 -13.12
CA ALA A 248 -2.20 -4.65 -13.03
C ALA A 248 -1.62 -5.30 -14.31
N VAL A 249 -2.43 -6.07 -15.04
CA VAL A 249 -2.01 -6.73 -16.29
C VAL A 249 -1.98 -5.75 -17.45
N LEU A 250 -3.03 -4.96 -17.66
CA LEU A 250 -3.11 -4.02 -18.79
C LEU A 250 -2.49 -2.65 -18.51
N GLY A 251 -2.40 -2.27 -17.23
CA GLY A 251 -1.95 -0.94 -16.79
C GLY A 251 -3.02 0.15 -16.84
N THR A 252 -4.29 -0.22 -17.08
CA THR A 252 -5.41 0.73 -17.04
C THR A 252 -5.68 1.20 -15.60
N GLY A 253 -6.11 2.45 -15.44
CA GLY A 253 -6.44 3.06 -14.15
C GLY A 253 -5.25 3.53 -13.30
N LEU A 254 -4.01 3.37 -13.78
CA LEU A 254 -2.82 3.83 -13.02
C LEU A 254 -2.75 5.36 -12.92
N ASP A 255 -3.15 6.08 -13.97
CA ASP A 255 -3.15 7.55 -13.94
C ASP A 255 -4.12 8.06 -12.87
N ASP A 256 -5.32 7.48 -12.79
CA ASP A 256 -6.31 7.77 -11.75
C ASP A 256 -5.78 7.39 -10.36
N PHE A 257 -5.04 6.28 -10.24
CA PHE A 257 -4.39 5.90 -9.00
C PHE A 257 -3.39 6.97 -8.54
N PHE A 258 -2.58 7.54 -9.43
CA PHE A 258 -1.65 8.62 -9.06
C PHE A 258 -2.36 9.90 -8.67
N VAL A 259 -3.51 10.22 -9.26
CA VAL A 259 -4.36 11.33 -8.83
C VAL A 259 -4.86 11.12 -7.39
N GLN A 260 -5.34 9.92 -7.07
CA GLN A 260 -5.78 9.59 -5.71
C GLN A 260 -4.61 9.54 -4.72
N LEU A 261 -3.44 9.05 -5.17
CA LEU A 261 -2.22 9.03 -4.36
C LEU A 261 -1.79 10.45 -3.99
N SER A 262 -1.81 11.40 -4.93
CA SER A 262 -1.52 12.80 -4.63
C SER A 262 -2.46 13.36 -3.55
N LYS A 263 -3.77 13.11 -3.69
CA LYS A 263 -4.76 13.54 -2.69
C LYS A 263 -4.56 12.90 -1.31
N ALA A 264 -4.12 11.64 -1.27
CA ALA A 264 -3.82 10.93 -0.03
C ALA A 264 -2.55 11.46 0.65
N VAL A 265 -1.55 11.89 -0.14
CA VAL A 265 -0.36 12.57 0.39
C VAL A 265 -0.72 13.94 0.94
N ASP A 266 -1.56 14.71 0.25
CA ASP A 266 -2.04 16.01 0.74
C ASP A 266 -2.83 15.88 2.05
N GLU A 267 -3.53 14.75 2.26
CA GLU A 267 -4.20 14.44 3.52
C GLU A 267 -3.21 14.07 4.63
N TYR A 268 -2.09 13.41 4.30
CA TYR A 268 -1.04 13.08 5.26
C TYR A 268 -0.39 14.31 5.88
N GLU A 269 -0.19 15.35 5.06
CA GLU A 269 0.54 16.56 5.44
C GLU A 269 -0.32 17.58 6.22
N ARG A 270 -1.63 17.33 6.36
CA ARG A 270 -2.57 18.16 7.11
C ARG A 270 -2.64 17.78 8.58
#